data_AF-A0A4Q4W0K8-F1
#
_entry.id   AF-A0A4Q4W0K8-F1
#
_cell.length_a   1.000
_cell.length_b   1.000
_cell.length_c   1.000
_cell.angle_alpha   90.00
_cell.angle_beta   90.00
_cell.angle_gamma   90.00
#
_symmetry.space_group_name_H-M   'P 1'
#
loop_
_entity.id
_entity.type
_entity.pdbx_description
1 polymer ?
#
loop_
_entity_poly.entity_id
_entity_poly.type
_entity_poly.pdbx_seq_one_letter_code
_entity_poly.pdbx_strand_id
1 'polypeptide(L)'
;MGPHGSPTGTHSLTLAPLAEVSAFTTRDHACNNTFPDGLLNWIARGVGGIVLRPSALEHPEAALQRLDLEMRKRLAFPWLVSRPLSRQRVFWVQGRQNIEGSRRAYEAAWALGIDIVVLDQPGHWLEDQSSPCAYLREAFISVGVDVDDGFIQRIIDAVRSYPRHVDGIVSISDARLPGVARACEILGLPTSPSAAYAITGDKGATRLLEEPNGRNQLVINGPDELGSVLEQSNTQFSYPLIVKPITGWNSDCVAKCSDETELRAAVLRASSRHANSPNRSTGVVIEPYIDGPEVDANFVLLNGEVLFCDITDDFPCTGDLAGGGPQPTANFMETLMDVPSALPEAEKDMMKDSLRQSILRQGFQSGVFHCEARVRHSRAYYDPRADNGILDLHVTEKNEKVAAEEPSCYLHEVNARPPGYINTVAAMFAYGVDYYAIRLLLSLGAQEDDRVRSLAQPFLGGEPQYTLGITVLQPTRAGIMASKDAVIEMIDKYPSMREFIVDYQTCKRKGDMVQGPDSGELWCVAYVTVASRTGREECLEMVQWVREHFTYKLEGE
;
A
#
# COMPACT_ATOMS: atom_id res chain seq x y z
N MET A 1 -29.19 6.36 9.62
CA MET A 1 -28.47 5.61 8.57
C MET A 1 -28.63 4.15 8.92
N GLY A 2 -29.44 3.43 8.13
CA GLY A 2 -29.85 2.05 8.43
C GLY A 2 -28.73 1.03 8.17
N PRO A 3 -28.83 -0.18 8.72
CA PRO A 3 -27.79 -1.19 8.63
C PRO A 3 -27.72 -1.74 7.20
N HIS A 4 -26.55 -1.63 6.58
CA HIS A 4 -26.26 -2.23 5.27
C HIS A 4 -26.33 -3.76 5.37
N GLY A 5 -26.98 -4.36 4.38
CA GLY A 5 -27.23 -5.79 4.29
C GLY A 5 -25.95 -6.62 4.16
N SER A 6 -26.04 -7.83 4.70
CA SER A 6 -25.01 -8.87 4.71
C SER A 6 -24.49 -9.19 3.30
N PRO A 7 -23.16 -9.24 3.06
CA PRO A 7 -22.63 -9.69 1.78
C PRO A 7 -22.63 -11.22 1.72
N THR A 8 -23.66 -11.80 1.11
CA THR A 8 -23.65 -13.20 0.66
C THR A 8 -23.02 -13.27 -0.73
N GLY A 9 -21.80 -13.80 -0.84
CA GLY A 9 -21.20 -14.21 -2.11
C GLY A 9 -19.78 -13.69 -2.36
N THR A 10 -18.79 -14.21 -1.64
CA THR A 10 -17.38 -14.11 -2.03
C THR A 10 -17.04 -15.26 -2.98
N HIS A 11 -16.99 -14.99 -4.29
CA HIS A 11 -16.30 -15.88 -5.23
C HIS A 11 -14.80 -15.63 -5.11
N SER A 12 -14.14 -16.45 -4.30
CA SER A 12 -12.67 -16.51 -4.21
C SER A 12 -12.10 -17.12 -5.50
N LEU A 13 -11.13 -16.43 -6.11
CA LEU A 13 -10.23 -17.00 -7.12
C LEU A 13 -8.95 -17.60 -6.51
N THR A 14 -8.79 -17.59 -5.18
CA THR A 14 -7.66 -18.25 -4.49
C THR A 14 -8.05 -18.68 -3.06
N LEU A 15 -8.07 -20.00 -2.88
CA LEU A 15 -8.12 -20.81 -1.65
C LEU A 15 -9.14 -20.36 -0.58
N ALA A 16 -10.29 -21.05 -0.55
CA ALA A 16 -11.02 -21.24 0.70
C ALA A 16 -10.07 -21.79 1.78
N PRO A 17 -10.30 -21.53 3.09
CA PRO A 17 -9.51 -22.14 4.16
C PRO A 17 -9.40 -23.63 3.90
N LEU A 18 -8.21 -24.21 4.07
CA LEU A 18 -7.99 -25.66 3.97
C LEU A 18 -9.03 -26.33 4.86
N ALA A 19 -10.11 -26.81 4.26
CA ALA A 19 -11.07 -27.62 4.96
C ALA A 19 -10.29 -28.79 5.57
N GLU A 20 -10.65 -29.19 6.78
CA GLU A 20 -10.17 -30.45 7.31
C GLU A 20 -10.49 -31.53 6.27
N VAL A 21 -9.47 -32.12 5.66
CA VAL A 21 -9.63 -33.30 4.81
C VAL A 21 -9.93 -34.46 5.76
N SER A 22 -11.16 -34.49 6.25
CA SER A 22 -11.69 -35.68 6.90
C SER A 22 -11.92 -36.69 5.79
N ALA A 23 -11.16 -37.79 5.83
CA ALA A 23 -11.31 -38.90 4.91
C ALA A 23 -12.69 -39.54 5.10
N PHE A 24 -13.69 -39.06 4.37
CA PHE A 24 -14.96 -39.76 4.27
C PHE A 24 -14.76 -40.95 3.33
N THR A 25 -14.81 -42.16 3.89
CA THR A 25 -15.01 -43.37 3.11
C THR A 25 -16.43 -43.37 2.55
N THR A 26 -16.66 -42.65 1.46
CA THR A 26 -17.85 -42.86 0.64
C THR A 26 -17.62 -44.12 -0.18
N ARG A 27 -18.13 -45.24 0.34
CA ARG A 27 -18.48 -46.36 -0.53
C ARG A 27 -19.55 -45.87 -1.52
N ASP A 28 -19.45 -46.40 -2.73
CA ASP A 28 -20.39 -46.25 -3.85
C ASP A 28 -20.19 -45.02 -4.74
N HIS A 29 -19.15 -45.07 -5.58
CA HIS A 29 -19.33 -45.23 -7.03
C HIS A 29 -18.00 -45.62 -7.69
N ALA A 30 -18.08 -46.61 -8.59
CA ALA A 30 -16.95 -47.30 -9.17
C ALA A 30 -16.16 -46.41 -10.16
N CYS A 31 -15.15 -45.70 -9.65
CA CYS A 31 -13.93 -45.41 -10.40
C CYS A 31 -12.78 -46.13 -9.69
N ASN A 32 -12.23 -47.17 -10.31
CA ASN A 32 -11.08 -47.94 -9.83
C ASN A 32 -9.77 -47.13 -9.90
N ASN A 33 -9.71 -45.97 -9.24
CA ASN A 33 -8.44 -45.37 -8.85
C ASN A 33 -8.14 -45.85 -7.44
N THR A 34 -7.47 -46.99 -7.34
CA THR A 34 -6.80 -47.39 -6.10
C THR A 34 -5.74 -46.33 -5.80
N PHE A 35 -6.07 -45.36 -4.95
CA PHE A 35 -5.04 -44.52 -4.35
C PHE A 35 -4.11 -45.46 -3.57
N PRO A 36 -2.79 -45.49 -3.86
CA PRO A 36 -1.87 -46.31 -3.10
C PRO A 36 -1.98 -45.91 -1.62
N ASP A 37 -1.94 -46.87 -0.69
CA ASP A 37 -1.94 -46.62 0.77
C ASP A 37 -0.89 -45.57 1.22
N GLY A 38 0.12 -45.31 0.38
CA GLY A 38 1.10 -44.26 0.55
C GLY A 38 0.58 -42.83 0.36
N LEU A 39 -0.44 -42.55 -0.46
CA LEU A 39 -0.85 -41.17 -0.78
C LEU A 39 -1.35 -40.41 0.45
N LEU A 40 -2.22 -41.02 1.25
CA LEU A 40 -2.70 -40.38 2.49
C LEU A 40 -1.55 -40.14 3.47
N ASN A 41 -0.58 -41.05 3.53
CA ASN A 41 0.62 -40.89 4.34
C ASN A 41 1.53 -39.77 3.81
N TRP A 42 1.66 -39.60 2.49
CA TRP A 42 2.38 -38.48 1.87
C TRP A 42 1.69 -37.15 2.12
N ILE A 43 0.36 -37.09 1.98
CA ILE A 43 -0.43 -35.88 2.27
C ILE A 43 -0.31 -35.51 3.76
N ALA A 44 -0.43 -36.47 4.67
CA ALA A 44 -0.32 -36.23 6.11
C ALA A 44 1.08 -35.76 6.56
N ARG A 45 2.12 -36.02 5.74
CA ARG A 45 3.50 -35.56 5.99
C ARG A 45 3.90 -34.35 5.16
N GLY A 46 3.07 -33.96 4.19
CA GLY A 46 3.32 -32.81 3.33
C GLY A 46 3.13 -31.52 4.11
N VAL A 47 4.05 -30.58 3.91
CA VAL A 47 3.89 -29.20 4.42
C VAL A 47 2.88 -28.42 3.57
N GLY A 48 2.56 -28.92 2.37
CA GLY A 48 1.56 -28.38 1.46
C GLY A 48 1.43 -29.23 0.19
N GLY A 49 0.62 -28.77 -0.75
CA GLY A 49 0.43 -29.42 -2.06
C GLY A 49 0.32 -28.39 -3.18
N ILE A 50 0.69 -28.79 -4.39
CA ILE A 50 0.60 -27.95 -5.59
C ILE A 50 -0.40 -28.59 -6.54
N VAL A 51 -1.36 -27.79 -6.98
CA VAL A 51 -2.37 -28.23 -7.95
C VAL A 51 -1.94 -27.76 -9.33
N LEU A 52 -1.67 -28.70 -10.23
CA LEU A 52 -1.41 -28.40 -11.64
C LEU A 52 -2.74 -28.25 -12.39
N ARG A 53 -2.78 -27.31 -13.35
CA ARG A 53 -3.94 -27.19 -14.26
C ARG A 53 -4.07 -28.48 -15.11
N PRO A 54 -5.28 -28.92 -15.48
CA PRO A 54 -5.46 -30.13 -16.30
C PRO A 54 -4.67 -30.11 -17.62
N SER A 55 -4.56 -28.95 -18.26
CA SER A 55 -3.77 -28.77 -19.49
C SER A 55 -2.27 -29.06 -19.32
N ALA A 56 -1.76 -29.01 -18.08
CA ALA A 56 -0.38 -29.39 -17.79
C ALA A 56 -0.11 -30.89 -18.04
N LEU A 57 -1.16 -31.73 -18.07
CA LEU A 57 -1.06 -33.17 -18.35
C LEU A 57 -0.83 -33.47 -19.83
N GLU A 58 -1.05 -32.51 -20.74
CA GLU A 58 -0.75 -32.68 -22.17
C GLU A 58 0.76 -32.77 -22.41
N HIS A 59 1.56 -32.10 -21.56
CA HIS A 59 3.02 -32.07 -21.62
C HIS A 59 3.63 -32.18 -20.21
N PRO A 60 3.57 -33.37 -19.59
CA PRO A 60 3.89 -33.55 -18.17
C PRO A 60 5.36 -33.26 -17.84
N GLU A 61 6.33 -33.65 -18.68
CA GLU A 61 7.74 -33.33 -18.39
C GLU A 61 7.99 -31.82 -18.41
N ALA A 62 7.43 -31.11 -19.39
CA ALA A 62 7.54 -29.66 -19.47
C ALA A 62 6.84 -28.96 -18.29
N ALA A 63 5.71 -29.50 -17.82
CA ALA A 63 5.03 -29.00 -16.63
C ALA A 63 5.87 -29.17 -15.36
N LEU A 64 6.49 -30.34 -15.18
CA LEU A 64 7.38 -30.60 -14.04
C LEU A 64 8.64 -29.73 -14.09
N GLN A 65 9.25 -29.54 -15.26
CA GLN A 65 10.39 -28.63 -15.43
C GLN A 65 10.04 -27.18 -15.08
N ARG A 66 8.88 -26.69 -15.52
CA ARG A 66 8.37 -25.37 -15.13
C ARG A 66 8.11 -25.28 -13.64
N LEU A 67 7.56 -26.34 -13.05
CA LEU A 67 7.32 -26.41 -11.61
C LEU A 67 8.64 -26.32 -10.82
N ASP A 68 9.66 -27.08 -11.21
CA ASP A 68 10.99 -27.03 -10.57
C ASP A 68 11.59 -25.63 -10.63
N LEU A 69 11.45 -24.95 -11.78
CA LEU A 69 11.91 -23.57 -11.95
C LEU A 69 11.16 -22.60 -11.02
N GLU A 70 9.83 -22.70 -10.97
CA GLU A 70 8.99 -21.87 -10.10
C GLU A 70 9.28 -22.11 -8.61
N MET A 71 9.47 -23.37 -8.21
CA MET A 71 9.78 -23.73 -6.83
C MET A 71 11.18 -23.26 -6.44
N ARG A 72 12.18 -23.43 -7.30
CA ARG A 72 13.51 -22.86 -7.06
C ARG A 72 13.47 -21.34 -6.94
N LYS A 73 12.72 -20.66 -7.79
CA LYS A 73 12.62 -19.19 -7.75
C LYS A 73 11.95 -18.71 -6.46
N ARG A 74 10.80 -19.29 -6.10
CA ARG A 74 9.95 -18.81 -5.00
C ARG A 74 10.39 -19.28 -3.61
N LEU A 75 11.01 -20.46 -3.51
CA LEU A 75 11.29 -21.11 -2.24
C LEU A 75 12.77 -21.08 -1.85
N ALA A 76 13.62 -20.35 -2.58
CA ALA A 76 15.03 -20.20 -2.24
C ALA A 76 15.27 -19.07 -1.22
N PHE A 77 14.70 -19.23 -0.03
CA PHE A 77 14.92 -18.35 1.13
C PHE A 77 15.28 -19.19 2.38
N PRO A 78 15.80 -18.59 3.46
CA PRO A 78 16.19 -19.32 4.67
C PRO A 78 15.00 -19.93 5.44
N TRP A 79 14.60 -21.16 5.07
CA TRP A 79 13.49 -21.89 5.72
C TRP A 79 13.66 -22.15 7.21
N LEU A 80 14.91 -22.33 7.63
CA LEU A 80 15.25 -22.71 8.99
C LEU A 80 15.79 -21.48 9.72
N VAL A 81 15.07 -21.09 10.77
CA VAL A 81 15.51 -20.07 11.73
C VAL A 81 15.81 -20.71 13.07
N SER A 82 16.60 -20.02 13.89
CA SER A 82 17.15 -20.57 15.15
C SER A 82 16.06 -20.84 16.21
N ARG A 83 14.91 -20.19 16.12
CA ARG A 83 13.81 -20.28 17.08
C ARG A 83 12.58 -20.95 16.47
N PRO A 84 11.91 -21.87 17.19
CA PRO A 84 10.64 -22.42 16.73
C PRO A 84 9.54 -21.35 16.74
N LEU A 85 8.49 -21.55 15.93
CA LEU A 85 7.30 -20.70 16.00
C LEU A 85 6.62 -20.94 17.35
N SER A 86 6.37 -19.87 18.09
CA SER A 86 5.59 -19.90 19.32
C SER A 86 4.34 -19.05 19.11
N ARG A 87 3.25 -19.44 19.77
CA ARG A 87 1.98 -18.71 19.66
C ARG A 87 2.10 -17.39 20.40
N GLN A 88 1.98 -16.28 19.68
CA GLN A 88 2.13 -14.92 20.19
C GLN A 88 0.83 -14.13 20.03
N ARG A 89 0.62 -13.10 20.84
CA ARG A 89 -0.61 -12.29 20.82
C ARG A 89 -0.31 -10.84 20.51
N VAL A 90 -0.92 -10.34 19.44
CA VAL A 90 -0.79 -8.96 19.00
C VAL A 90 -2.13 -8.25 19.07
N PHE A 91 -2.15 -7.09 19.69
CA PHE A 91 -3.30 -6.18 19.64
C PHE A 91 -3.24 -5.38 18.34
N TRP A 92 -4.25 -5.49 17.50
CA TRP A 92 -4.38 -4.66 16.30
C TRP A 92 -5.33 -3.50 16.58
N VAL A 93 -4.79 -2.28 16.66
CA VAL A 93 -5.55 -1.04 16.83
C VAL A 93 -5.99 -0.52 15.45
N GLN A 94 -7.31 -0.40 15.27
CA GLN A 94 -7.99 -0.17 13.98
C GLN A 94 -7.85 -1.37 13.01
N GLY A 95 -8.77 -2.32 13.11
CA GLY A 95 -8.80 -3.63 12.43
C GLY A 95 -9.17 -3.61 10.94
N ARG A 96 -8.95 -2.47 10.26
CA ARG A 96 -9.23 -2.21 8.84
C ARG A 96 -10.72 -2.21 8.47
N GLN A 97 -11.06 -1.48 7.41
CA GLN A 97 -12.46 -1.19 7.08
C GLN A 97 -13.25 -2.40 6.57
N ASN A 98 -12.59 -3.38 5.95
CA ASN A 98 -13.23 -4.55 5.36
C ASN A 98 -12.22 -5.69 5.11
N ILE A 99 -12.73 -6.86 4.73
CA ILE A 99 -11.91 -8.05 4.44
C ILE A 99 -11.11 -7.91 3.15
N GLU A 100 -11.66 -7.26 2.11
CA GLU A 100 -11.00 -7.14 0.80
C GLU A 100 -9.66 -6.40 0.90
N GLY A 101 -9.58 -5.34 1.71
CA GLY A 101 -8.37 -4.55 1.93
C GLY A 101 -7.56 -4.96 3.17
N SER A 102 -7.75 -6.18 3.70
CA SER A 102 -7.05 -6.63 4.91
C SER A 102 -6.81 -8.14 5.05
N ARG A 103 -7.47 -8.99 4.25
CA ARG A 103 -7.41 -10.46 4.32
C ARG A 103 -6.00 -10.99 4.55
N ARG A 104 -5.06 -10.60 3.68
CA ARG A 104 -3.67 -11.11 3.72
C ARG A 104 -2.96 -10.84 5.04
N ALA A 105 -3.25 -9.72 5.69
CA ALA A 105 -2.62 -9.40 6.95
C ALA A 105 -3.10 -10.31 8.09
N TYR A 106 -4.40 -10.67 8.10
CA TYR A 106 -4.94 -11.65 9.04
C TYR A 106 -4.46 -13.08 8.73
N GLU A 107 -4.38 -13.44 7.44
CA GLU A 107 -3.84 -14.74 7.01
C GLU A 107 -2.34 -14.86 7.35
N ALA A 108 -1.57 -13.79 7.17
CA ALA A 108 -0.16 -13.71 7.58
C ALA A 108 -0.01 -13.86 9.10
N ALA A 109 -0.85 -13.18 9.90
CA ALA A 109 -0.85 -13.36 11.34
C ALA A 109 -1.08 -14.84 11.73
N TRP A 110 -2.09 -15.47 11.14
CA TRP A 110 -2.39 -16.88 11.37
C TRP A 110 -1.23 -17.81 10.99
N ALA A 111 -0.63 -17.60 9.80
CA ALA A 111 0.51 -18.38 9.32
C ALA A 111 1.76 -18.23 10.21
N LEU A 112 1.93 -17.07 10.85
CA LEU A 112 3.00 -16.79 11.80
C LEU A 112 2.68 -17.26 13.24
N GLY A 113 1.52 -17.87 13.47
CA GLY A 113 1.09 -18.29 14.81
C GLY A 113 0.75 -17.11 15.72
N ILE A 114 0.31 -15.98 15.16
CA ILE A 114 -0.06 -14.77 15.88
C ILE A 114 -1.58 -14.73 16.07
N ASP A 115 -2.02 -14.74 17.32
CA ASP A 115 -3.39 -14.47 17.72
C ASP A 115 -3.64 -12.95 17.70
N ILE A 116 -4.57 -12.50 16.86
CA ILE A 116 -4.94 -11.09 16.78
C ILE A 116 -6.08 -10.77 17.75
N VAL A 117 -5.88 -9.78 18.61
CA VAL A 117 -6.96 -9.12 19.36
C VAL A 117 -7.24 -7.79 18.70
N VAL A 118 -8.45 -7.61 18.17
CA VAL A 118 -8.82 -6.37 17.48
C VAL A 118 -9.36 -5.36 18.48
N LEU A 119 -8.82 -4.15 18.46
CA LEU A 119 -9.27 -3.00 19.22
C LEU A 119 -9.85 -1.96 18.26
N ASP A 120 -11.18 -1.82 18.22
CA ASP A 120 -11.85 -0.92 17.27
C ASP A 120 -13.22 -0.43 17.75
N GLN A 121 -13.80 0.53 17.02
CA GLN A 121 -15.09 1.14 17.31
C GLN A 121 -16.23 0.11 17.36
N PRO A 122 -17.27 0.36 18.19
CA PRO A 122 -18.52 -0.39 18.11
C PRO A 122 -19.13 -0.35 16.70
N GLY A 123 -19.67 -1.48 16.25
CA GLY A 123 -20.24 -1.66 14.92
C GLY A 123 -19.24 -2.08 13.84
N HIS A 124 -17.97 -2.30 14.18
CA HIS A 124 -16.97 -2.80 13.25
C HIS A 124 -17.33 -4.21 12.72
N TRP A 125 -16.99 -4.52 11.46
CA TRP A 125 -17.37 -5.79 10.80
C TRP A 125 -16.78 -7.06 11.45
N LEU A 126 -15.74 -6.90 12.25
CA LEU A 126 -15.19 -7.97 13.08
C LEU A 126 -15.84 -8.07 14.46
N GLU A 127 -16.70 -7.16 14.92
CA GLU A 127 -17.28 -7.24 16.28
C GLU A 127 -18.15 -8.49 16.46
N ASP A 128 -18.96 -8.83 15.45
CA ASP A 128 -19.88 -9.97 15.48
C ASP A 128 -19.15 -11.32 15.52
N GLN A 129 -19.34 -12.07 16.61
CA GLN A 129 -18.76 -13.41 16.78
C GLN A 129 -19.41 -14.48 15.89
N SER A 130 -20.61 -14.23 15.37
CA SER A 130 -21.29 -15.14 14.44
C SER A 130 -20.88 -14.91 12.98
N SER A 131 -20.10 -13.85 12.72
CA SER A 131 -19.58 -13.55 11.39
C SER A 131 -18.74 -14.70 10.84
N PRO A 132 -18.85 -15.05 9.54
CA PRO A 132 -17.95 -15.99 8.89
C PRO A 132 -16.46 -15.62 9.00
N CYS A 133 -16.15 -14.37 9.33
CA CYS A 133 -14.78 -13.88 9.50
C CYS A 133 -14.32 -13.85 10.97
N ALA A 134 -15.12 -14.32 11.93
CA ALA A 134 -14.76 -14.29 13.34
C ALA A 134 -13.47 -15.07 13.66
N TYR A 135 -13.15 -16.09 12.85
CA TYR A 135 -11.93 -16.90 12.98
C TYR A 135 -10.62 -16.11 12.75
N LEU A 136 -10.69 -14.91 12.15
CA LEU A 136 -9.52 -14.07 11.86
C LEU A 136 -8.92 -13.43 13.12
N ARG A 137 -9.63 -13.50 14.25
CA ARG A 137 -9.22 -12.87 15.52
C ARG A 137 -9.51 -13.78 16.70
N GLU A 138 -8.72 -13.66 17.75
CA GLU A 138 -8.98 -14.27 19.04
C GLU A 138 -10.12 -13.54 19.77
N ALA A 139 -10.08 -12.21 19.79
CA ALA A 139 -11.04 -11.39 20.50
C ALA A 139 -11.24 -10.03 19.81
N PHE A 140 -12.37 -9.39 20.11
CA PHE A 140 -12.67 -8.02 19.70
C PHE A 140 -12.98 -7.22 20.97
N ILE A 141 -12.29 -6.10 21.15
CA ILE A 141 -12.50 -5.16 22.24
C ILE A 141 -13.08 -3.89 21.63
N SER A 142 -14.35 -3.64 21.98
CA SER A 142 -15.14 -2.51 21.47
C SER A 142 -14.75 -1.22 22.22
N VAL A 143 -14.06 -0.30 21.54
CA VAL A 143 -13.58 0.96 22.13
C VAL A 143 -13.37 2.05 21.07
N GLY A 144 -13.48 3.31 21.48
CA GLY A 144 -13.08 4.46 20.68
C GLY A 144 -11.61 4.40 20.24
N VAL A 145 -11.37 4.40 18.92
CA VAL A 145 -10.01 4.52 18.33
C VAL A 145 -9.77 5.88 17.70
N ASP A 146 -10.52 6.90 18.09
CA ASP A 146 -10.26 8.29 17.74
C ASP A 146 -8.99 8.78 18.44
N VAL A 147 -8.19 9.59 17.75
CA VAL A 147 -6.91 10.10 18.25
C VAL A 147 -7.16 11.39 19.03
N ASP A 148 -7.72 11.23 20.23
CA ASP A 148 -7.97 12.28 21.22
C ASP A 148 -7.07 12.10 22.46
N ASP A 149 -7.19 13.00 23.45
CA ASP A 149 -6.40 12.97 24.69
C ASP A 149 -6.49 11.64 25.47
N GLY A 150 -7.58 10.87 25.29
CA GLY A 150 -7.79 9.58 25.94
C GLY A 150 -7.31 8.38 25.13
N PHE A 151 -6.90 8.55 23.87
CA PHE A 151 -6.56 7.45 22.95
C PHE A 151 -5.53 6.48 23.52
N ILE A 152 -4.41 7.03 24.02
CA ILE A 152 -3.30 6.23 24.58
C ILE A 152 -3.77 5.45 25.81
N GLN A 153 -4.53 6.09 26.69
CA GLN A 153 -5.03 5.46 27.91
C GLN A 153 -5.99 4.31 27.61
N ARG A 154 -6.86 4.46 26.60
CA ARG A 154 -7.77 3.38 26.17
C ARG A 154 -7.03 2.14 25.70
N ILE A 155 -5.92 2.29 24.97
CA ILE A 155 -5.06 1.16 24.56
C ILE A 155 -4.43 0.51 25.80
N ILE A 156 -3.86 1.30 26.70
CA ILE A 156 -3.22 0.80 27.93
C ILE A 156 -4.21 0.00 28.78
N ASP A 157 -5.42 0.53 28.98
CA ASP A 157 -6.47 -0.12 29.77
C ASP A 157 -6.94 -1.41 29.11
N ALA A 158 -7.12 -1.42 27.78
CA ALA A 158 -7.46 -2.62 27.01
C ALA A 158 -6.41 -3.72 27.16
N VAL A 159 -5.12 -3.38 27.06
CA VAL A 159 -4.03 -4.36 27.21
C VAL A 159 -3.92 -4.86 28.65
N ARG A 160 -3.97 -3.96 29.65
CA ARG A 160 -3.88 -4.34 31.08
C ARG A 160 -5.06 -5.15 31.58
N SER A 161 -6.25 -4.94 31.04
CA SER A 161 -7.46 -5.68 31.40
C SER A 161 -7.58 -7.02 30.69
N TYR A 162 -6.76 -7.28 29.67
CA TYR A 162 -6.82 -8.52 28.92
C TYR A 162 -6.33 -9.71 29.78
N PRO A 163 -7.06 -10.83 29.81
CA PRO A 163 -6.77 -11.93 30.74
C PRO A 163 -5.54 -12.78 30.36
N ARG A 164 -4.90 -12.50 29.22
CA ARG A 164 -3.76 -13.27 28.71
C ARG A 164 -2.59 -12.33 28.40
N HIS A 165 -1.39 -12.91 28.36
CA HIS A 165 -0.18 -12.19 27.97
C HIS A 165 -0.33 -11.56 26.57
N VAL A 166 0.17 -10.34 26.41
CA VAL A 166 0.19 -9.59 25.16
C VAL A 166 1.65 -9.36 24.79
N ASP A 167 2.03 -9.78 23.59
CA ASP A 167 3.42 -9.77 23.12
C ASP A 167 3.74 -8.52 22.28
N GLY A 168 2.72 -7.92 21.65
CA GLY A 168 2.90 -6.72 20.83
C GLY A 168 1.60 -5.96 20.57
N ILE A 169 1.75 -4.74 20.06
CA ILE A 169 0.64 -3.91 19.56
C ILE A 169 1.03 -3.40 18.18
N VAL A 170 0.09 -3.47 17.24
CA VAL A 170 0.28 -3.00 15.88
C VAL A 170 -0.85 -2.06 15.47
N SER A 171 -0.50 -1.09 14.65
CA SER A 171 -1.44 -0.39 13.78
C SER A 171 -0.74 -0.14 12.44
N ILE A 172 -1.54 0.19 11.44
CA ILE A 172 -1.08 0.65 10.13
C ILE A 172 -1.78 1.97 9.73
N SER A 173 -2.31 2.71 10.70
CA SER A 173 -2.89 4.03 10.48
C SER A 173 -1.90 5.09 10.93
N ASP A 174 -1.43 5.92 10.00
CA ASP A 174 -0.41 6.95 10.27
C ASP A 174 -0.79 7.83 11.45
N ALA A 175 -2.06 8.27 11.51
CA ALA A 175 -2.60 9.08 12.61
C ALA A 175 -2.53 8.39 13.99
N ARG A 176 -2.60 7.06 14.03
CA ARG A 176 -2.65 6.27 15.29
C ARG A 176 -1.27 5.76 15.72
N LEU A 177 -0.32 5.64 14.79
CA LEU A 177 1.01 5.10 15.07
C LEU A 177 1.75 5.79 16.23
N PRO A 178 1.76 7.15 16.34
CA PRO A 178 2.43 7.81 17.45
C PRO A 178 1.83 7.41 18.81
N GLY A 179 0.50 7.36 18.91
CA GLY A 179 -0.20 6.98 20.14
C GLY A 179 -0.04 5.50 20.49
N VAL A 180 -0.05 4.61 19.49
CA VAL A 180 0.19 3.17 19.69
C VAL A 180 1.63 2.93 20.17
N ALA A 181 2.62 3.55 19.53
CA ALA A 181 4.01 3.46 19.96
C ALA A 181 4.18 4.00 21.39
N ARG A 182 3.52 5.12 21.72
CA ARG A 182 3.55 5.65 23.08
C ARG A 182 2.93 4.69 24.11
N ALA A 183 1.85 4.01 23.76
CA ALA A 183 1.26 2.97 24.61
C ALA A 183 2.23 1.79 24.80
N CYS A 184 2.90 1.32 23.73
CA CYS A 184 3.93 0.29 23.82
C CYS A 184 5.07 0.69 24.77
N GLU A 185 5.59 1.92 24.67
CA GLU A 185 6.63 2.44 25.57
C GLU A 185 6.21 2.38 27.04
N ILE A 186 4.97 2.77 27.35
CA ILE A 186 4.43 2.76 28.72
C ILE A 186 4.21 1.32 29.24
N LEU A 187 3.83 0.41 28.35
CA LEU A 187 3.59 -1.00 28.66
C LEU A 187 4.87 -1.86 28.67
N GLY A 188 5.99 -1.33 28.18
CA GLY A 188 7.23 -2.07 28.00
C GLY A 188 7.19 -3.07 26.84
N LEU A 189 6.33 -2.84 25.85
CA LEU A 189 6.19 -3.67 24.65
C LEU A 189 7.12 -3.18 23.52
N PRO A 190 7.52 -4.07 22.59
CA PRO A 190 8.39 -3.69 21.48
C PRO A 190 7.77 -2.62 20.58
N THR A 191 8.55 -1.59 20.26
CA THR A 191 8.15 -0.53 19.32
C THR A 191 9.36 0.32 18.91
N SER A 192 9.27 1.00 17.77
CA SER A 192 10.14 2.13 17.46
C SER A 192 9.72 3.37 18.28
N PRO A 193 10.62 4.34 18.53
CA PRO A 193 10.30 5.49 19.39
C PRO A 193 9.04 6.24 18.95
N SER A 194 8.15 6.58 19.88
CA SER A 194 6.91 7.29 19.55
C SER A 194 7.18 8.67 18.94
N ALA A 195 8.30 9.29 19.31
CA ALA A 195 8.76 10.55 18.73
C ALA A 195 9.09 10.41 17.22
N ALA A 196 9.66 9.28 16.80
CA ALA A 196 9.96 9.04 15.39
C ALA A 196 8.66 8.92 14.57
N TYR A 197 7.66 8.19 15.08
CA TYR A 197 6.34 8.14 14.46
C TYR A 197 5.64 9.50 14.41
N ALA A 198 5.79 10.33 15.44
CA ALA A 198 5.22 11.68 15.45
C ALA A 198 5.84 12.57 14.36
N ILE A 199 7.16 12.48 14.14
CA ILE A 199 7.86 13.18 13.06
C ILE A 199 7.35 12.70 11.70
N THR A 200 7.30 11.38 11.47
CA THR A 200 6.87 10.80 10.18
C THR A 200 5.42 11.13 9.84
N GLY A 201 4.55 11.19 10.85
CA GLY A 201 3.14 11.58 10.66
C GLY A 201 2.92 13.06 10.36
N ASP A 202 3.98 13.88 10.45
CA ASP A 202 3.97 15.32 10.20
C ASP A 202 4.93 15.65 9.04
N LYS A 203 4.35 15.95 7.87
CA LYS A 203 5.08 16.32 6.65
C LYS A 203 5.94 17.57 6.87
N GLY A 204 5.53 18.49 7.75
CA GLY A 204 6.30 19.68 8.11
C GLY A 204 7.52 19.32 8.96
N ALA A 205 7.34 18.51 10.00
CA ALA A 205 8.44 18.04 10.84
C ALA A 205 9.44 17.20 10.04
N THR A 206 8.95 16.28 9.20
CA THR A 206 9.77 15.53 8.24
C THR A 206 10.54 16.50 7.35
N ARG A 207 9.87 17.54 6.86
CA ARG A 207 10.51 18.50 5.96
C ARG A 207 11.64 19.29 6.63
N LEU A 208 11.46 19.69 7.88
CA LEU A 208 12.47 20.42 8.66
C LEU A 208 13.71 19.57 9.01
N LEU A 209 13.65 18.24 8.88
CA LEU A 209 14.80 17.34 9.06
C LEU A 209 15.59 17.08 7.78
N GLU A 210 15.02 17.37 6.62
CA GLU A 210 15.71 17.23 5.35
C GLU A 210 16.60 18.46 5.09
N GLU A 211 17.69 18.26 4.34
CA GLU A 211 18.59 19.35 4.00
C GLU A 211 17.81 20.49 3.30
N PRO A 212 18.00 21.76 3.72
CA PRO A 212 17.26 22.87 3.15
C PRO A 212 17.46 22.93 1.64
N ASN A 213 16.37 22.75 0.89
CA ASN A 213 16.39 22.84 -0.58
C ASN A 213 16.31 24.31 -1.05
N GLY A 214 17.24 25.12 -0.57
CA GLY A 214 17.26 26.55 -0.83
C GLY A 214 16.08 27.29 -0.18
N ARG A 215 15.68 28.41 -0.79
CA ARG A 215 14.77 29.41 -0.18
C ARG A 215 13.28 29.18 -0.47
N ASN A 216 12.92 28.16 -1.25
CA ASN A 216 11.55 27.89 -1.71
C ASN A 216 10.82 26.84 -0.83
N GLN A 217 11.27 26.65 0.40
CA GLN A 217 10.77 25.61 1.29
C GLN A 217 10.44 26.19 2.66
N LEU A 218 9.20 26.02 3.09
CA LEU A 218 8.67 26.63 4.30
C LEU A 218 7.64 25.73 4.97
N VAL A 219 7.60 25.83 6.30
CA VAL A 219 6.52 25.28 7.11
C VAL A 219 5.93 26.45 7.89
N ILE A 220 4.62 26.64 7.77
CA ILE A 220 3.87 27.71 8.45
C ILE A 220 2.71 27.11 9.24
N ASN A 221 2.29 27.76 10.31
CA ASN A 221 1.19 27.27 11.17
C ASN A 221 -0.21 27.67 10.68
N GLY A 222 -0.29 28.52 9.65
CA GLY A 222 -1.56 28.96 9.08
C GLY A 222 -1.40 30.13 8.11
N PRO A 223 -2.52 30.61 7.52
CA PRO A 223 -2.50 31.63 6.46
C PRO A 223 -1.99 33.00 6.93
N ASP A 224 -2.13 33.33 8.21
CA ASP A 224 -1.72 34.62 8.77
C ASP A 224 -0.19 34.82 8.75
N GLU A 225 0.58 33.72 8.81
CA GLU A 225 2.05 33.77 8.78
C GLU A 225 2.59 34.03 7.36
N LEU A 226 1.84 33.65 6.32
CA LEU A 226 2.30 33.73 4.92
C LEU A 226 2.66 35.16 4.51
N GLY A 227 1.86 36.15 4.92
CA GLY A 227 2.11 37.56 4.60
C GLY A 227 3.45 38.06 5.18
N SER A 228 3.70 37.74 6.45
CA SER A 228 4.95 38.11 7.12
C SER A 228 6.16 37.43 6.47
N VAL A 229 6.03 36.16 6.07
CA VAL A 229 7.11 35.41 5.43
C VAL A 229 7.43 35.97 4.04
N LEU A 230 6.40 36.31 3.25
CA LEU A 230 6.55 36.95 1.93
C LEU A 230 7.23 38.33 2.03
N GLU A 231 6.91 39.11 3.04
CA GLU A 231 7.51 40.43 3.27
C GLU A 231 8.96 40.33 3.79
N GLN A 232 9.25 39.36 4.66
CA GLN A 232 10.57 39.17 5.27
C GLN A 232 11.60 38.55 4.33
N SER A 233 11.17 37.75 3.34
CA SER A 233 12.08 36.97 2.52
C SER A 233 12.99 37.83 1.63
N ASN A 234 12.66 39.11 1.37
CA ASN A 234 13.36 40.02 0.45
C ASN A 234 13.66 39.41 -0.95
N THR A 235 13.10 38.22 -1.25
CA THR A 235 13.47 37.34 -2.34
C THR A 235 12.18 36.69 -2.85
N GLN A 236 11.95 36.79 -4.15
CA GLN A 236 10.77 36.25 -4.81
C GLN A 236 10.87 34.72 -4.89
N PHE A 237 9.82 33.99 -4.52
CA PHE A 237 9.74 32.54 -4.74
C PHE A 237 9.93 32.20 -6.21
N SER A 238 10.54 31.05 -6.48
CA SER A 238 10.53 30.47 -7.83
C SER A 238 9.36 29.52 -7.96
N TYR A 239 8.43 29.83 -8.85
CA TYR A 239 7.29 29.00 -9.20
C TYR A 239 7.65 27.99 -10.31
N PRO A 240 6.95 26.84 -10.40
CA PRO A 240 5.82 26.45 -9.58
C PRO A 240 6.18 25.89 -8.19
N LEU A 241 5.28 26.12 -7.22
CA LEU A 241 5.35 25.59 -5.86
C LEU A 241 4.27 24.54 -5.63
N ILE A 242 4.46 23.69 -4.63
CA ILE A 242 3.48 22.76 -4.07
C ILE A 242 3.12 23.23 -2.67
N VAL A 243 1.81 23.20 -2.39
CA VAL A 243 1.25 23.48 -1.08
C VAL A 243 0.50 22.25 -0.59
N LYS A 244 0.78 21.81 0.64
CA LYS A 244 0.11 20.65 1.25
C LYS A 244 -0.10 20.83 2.76
N PRO A 245 -1.17 20.29 3.35
CA PRO A 245 -1.31 20.22 4.80
C PRO A 245 -0.16 19.42 5.43
N ILE A 246 0.22 19.74 6.68
CA ILE A 246 1.26 18.96 7.39
C ILE A 246 0.82 17.53 7.74
N THR A 247 -0.48 17.31 7.87
CA THR A 247 -1.09 16.00 8.15
C THR A 247 -2.17 15.73 7.11
N GLY A 248 -2.36 14.48 6.67
CA GLY A 248 -3.38 14.12 5.68
C GLY A 248 -2.95 12.93 4.83
N TRP A 249 -3.84 12.48 3.94
CA TRP A 249 -3.67 11.31 3.06
C TRP A 249 -4.33 11.54 1.69
N ASN A 250 -4.11 10.63 0.73
CA ASN A 250 -4.66 10.65 -0.64
C ASN A 250 -4.38 11.95 -1.41
N SER A 251 -3.26 12.63 -1.12
CA SER A 251 -2.92 13.92 -1.72
C SER A 251 -4.04 14.97 -1.64
N ASP A 252 -4.90 14.87 -0.62
CA ASP A 252 -6.03 15.76 -0.44
C ASP A 252 -5.54 17.17 -0.04
N CYS A 253 -6.08 18.18 -0.73
CA CYS A 253 -5.67 19.58 -0.62
C CYS A 253 -4.19 19.84 -0.96
N VAL A 254 -3.55 18.96 -1.75
CA VAL A 254 -2.26 19.24 -2.39
C VAL A 254 -2.49 20.03 -3.66
N ALA A 255 -1.78 21.15 -3.85
CA ALA A 255 -1.96 22.02 -5.00
C ALA A 255 -0.64 22.55 -5.56
N LYS A 256 -0.50 22.49 -6.89
CA LYS A 256 0.54 23.17 -7.65
C LYS A 256 0.13 24.63 -7.88
N CYS A 257 0.99 25.55 -7.51
CA CYS A 257 0.77 27.00 -7.58
C CYS A 257 1.78 27.60 -8.55
N SER A 258 1.30 28.38 -9.50
CA SER A 258 2.11 29.04 -10.53
C SER A 258 2.44 30.50 -10.19
N ASP A 259 1.73 31.09 -9.24
CA ASP A 259 1.94 32.45 -8.75
C ASP A 259 1.50 32.63 -7.29
N GLU A 260 1.68 33.85 -6.78
CA GLU A 260 1.37 34.20 -5.38
C GLU A 260 -0.14 34.16 -5.08
N THR A 261 -0.99 34.45 -6.07
CA THR A 261 -2.44 34.40 -5.89
C THR A 261 -2.89 32.97 -5.66
N GLU A 262 -2.40 32.05 -6.49
CA GLU A 262 -2.65 30.62 -6.34
C GLU A 262 -2.06 30.08 -5.03
N LEU A 263 -0.86 30.52 -4.65
CA LEU A 263 -0.21 30.16 -3.38
C LEU A 263 -1.09 30.54 -2.17
N ARG A 264 -1.57 31.78 -2.11
CA ARG A 264 -2.44 32.25 -1.01
C ARG A 264 -3.74 31.44 -0.92
N ALA A 265 -4.36 31.15 -2.06
CA ALA A 265 -5.57 30.34 -2.11
C ALA A 265 -5.32 28.89 -1.66
N ALA A 266 -4.22 28.28 -2.09
CA ALA A 266 -3.85 26.93 -1.72
C ALA A 266 -3.52 26.81 -0.22
N VAL A 267 -2.80 27.77 0.36
CA VAL A 267 -2.49 27.80 1.80
C VAL A 267 -3.78 27.84 2.63
N LEU A 268 -4.74 28.69 2.25
CA LEU A 268 -6.03 28.77 2.95
C LEU A 268 -6.81 27.44 2.89
N ARG A 269 -6.82 26.78 1.72
CA ARG A 269 -7.47 25.47 1.56
C ARG A 269 -6.79 24.41 2.43
N ALA A 270 -5.47 24.30 2.33
CA ALA A 270 -4.68 23.33 3.07
C ALA A 270 -4.81 23.50 4.60
N SER A 271 -4.70 24.75 5.10
CA SER A 271 -4.83 25.04 6.54
C SER A 271 -6.23 24.76 7.09
N SER A 272 -7.27 24.87 6.25
CA SER A 272 -8.65 24.65 6.67
C SER A 272 -9.03 23.17 6.72
N ARG A 273 -8.26 22.29 6.06
CA ARG A 273 -8.62 20.88 5.86
C ARG A 273 -8.83 20.12 7.17
N HIS A 274 -7.90 20.28 8.13
CA HIS A 274 -7.91 19.55 9.39
C HIS A 274 -8.19 20.43 10.62
N ALA A 275 -8.55 21.70 10.42
CA ALA A 275 -8.78 22.67 11.49
C ALA A 275 -9.86 22.24 12.50
N ASN A 276 -10.85 21.49 12.04
CA ASN A 276 -11.99 21.01 12.85
C ASN A 276 -11.97 19.50 13.11
N SER A 277 -10.91 18.78 12.71
CA SER A 277 -10.82 17.34 12.92
C SER A 277 -10.50 17.01 14.39
N PRO A 278 -10.69 15.75 14.87
CA PRO A 278 -10.26 15.35 16.21
C PRO A 278 -8.77 15.60 16.46
N ASN A 279 -7.93 15.43 15.42
CA ASN A 279 -6.51 15.78 15.45
C ASN A 279 -6.29 17.12 14.76
N ARG A 280 -6.68 18.22 15.42
CA ARG A 280 -6.69 19.57 14.82
C ARG A 280 -5.31 19.97 14.32
N SER A 281 -5.25 20.39 13.06
CA SER A 281 -4.03 20.92 12.44
C SER A 281 -4.36 21.97 11.40
N THR A 282 -3.62 23.07 11.43
CA THR A 282 -3.69 24.18 10.45
C THR A 282 -2.36 24.39 9.74
N GLY A 283 -1.34 23.60 10.07
CA GLY A 283 -0.01 23.73 9.51
C GLY A 283 0.03 23.38 8.02
N VAL A 284 0.91 24.05 7.30
CA VAL A 284 1.06 23.92 5.85
C VAL A 284 2.54 23.85 5.48
N VAL A 285 2.87 22.96 4.54
CA VAL A 285 4.17 22.90 3.88
C VAL A 285 4.06 23.57 2.51
N ILE A 286 5.01 24.45 2.21
CA ILE A 286 5.19 25.10 0.91
C ILE A 286 6.57 24.68 0.39
N GLU A 287 6.65 24.16 -0.83
CA GLU A 287 7.87 23.58 -1.36
C GLU A 287 7.96 23.69 -2.89
N PRO A 288 9.15 23.59 -3.52
CA PRO A 288 9.22 23.59 -4.99
C PRO A 288 8.51 22.38 -5.59
N TYR A 289 7.80 22.58 -6.71
CA TYR A 289 7.40 21.47 -7.56
C TYR A 289 8.65 20.88 -8.23
N ILE A 290 8.80 19.55 -8.14
CA ILE A 290 9.90 18.84 -8.79
C ILE A 290 9.39 18.24 -10.09
N ASP A 291 9.97 18.71 -11.20
CA ASP A 291 9.66 18.24 -12.53
C ASP A 291 10.55 17.04 -12.88
N GLY A 292 10.13 15.87 -12.41
CA GLY A 292 10.78 14.59 -12.63
C GLY A 292 9.89 13.43 -12.18
N PRO A 293 10.23 12.17 -12.51
CA PRO A 293 9.42 11.01 -12.19
C PRO A 293 9.14 10.90 -10.69
N GLU A 294 7.89 10.60 -10.35
CA GLU A 294 7.46 10.27 -8.99
C GLU A 294 7.56 8.76 -8.78
N VAL A 295 7.96 8.37 -7.57
CA VAL A 295 8.09 6.97 -7.19
C VAL A 295 7.62 6.72 -5.77
N ASP A 296 7.07 5.53 -5.61
CA ASP A 296 6.86 4.87 -4.33
C ASP A 296 8.02 3.94 -4.05
N ALA A 297 8.79 4.22 -3.00
CA ALA A 297 9.86 3.37 -2.52
C ALA A 297 9.49 2.72 -1.19
N ASN A 298 9.31 1.40 -1.21
CA ASN A 298 8.89 0.61 -0.07
C ASN A 298 10.07 -0.13 0.54
N PHE A 299 10.26 -0.03 1.85
CA PHE A 299 11.42 -0.56 2.57
C PHE A 299 11.04 -1.57 3.64
N VAL A 300 11.85 -2.61 3.77
CA VAL A 300 12.04 -3.36 5.01
C VAL A 300 13.39 -2.98 5.60
N LEU A 301 13.37 -2.29 6.74
CA LEU A 301 14.56 -1.92 7.49
C LEU A 301 14.67 -2.75 8.77
N LEU A 302 15.87 -3.20 9.10
CA LEU A 302 16.16 -3.86 10.37
C LEU A 302 17.52 -3.42 10.89
N ASN A 303 17.56 -2.84 12.09
CA ASN A 303 18.77 -2.37 12.76
C ASN A 303 19.65 -1.46 11.87
N GLY A 304 18.99 -0.59 11.09
CA GLY A 304 19.60 0.37 10.17
C GLY A 304 20.01 -0.21 8.81
N GLU A 305 19.84 -1.52 8.60
CA GLU A 305 20.12 -2.23 7.34
C GLU A 305 18.85 -2.36 6.49
N VAL A 306 18.95 -2.04 5.20
CA VAL A 306 17.86 -2.27 4.24
C VAL A 306 17.90 -3.73 3.82
N LEU A 307 16.94 -4.52 4.31
CA LEU A 307 16.80 -5.93 3.97
C LEU A 307 16.12 -6.12 2.62
N PHE A 308 15.15 -5.25 2.32
CA PHE A 308 14.42 -5.25 1.06
C PHE A 308 14.00 -3.81 0.70
N CYS A 309 14.03 -3.51 -0.59
CA CYS A 309 13.50 -2.27 -1.14
C CYS A 309 12.93 -2.56 -2.52
N ASP A 310 11.66 -2.19 -2.76
CA ASP A 310 11.12 -2.06 -4.10
C ASP A 310 10.83 -0.59 -4.40
N ILE A 311 11.09 -0.19 -5.65
CA ILE A 311 10.77 1.14 -6.16
C ILE A 311 9.76 0.93 -7.28
N THR A 312 8.66 1.67 -7.20
CA THR A 312 7.50 1.61 -8.08
C THR A 312 7.35 2.95 -8.76
N ASP A 313 7.06 2.94 -10.05
CA ASP A 313 6.75 4.16 -10.80
C ASP A 313 5.34 4.65 -10.41
N ASP A 314 5.18 5.91 -10.01
CA ASP A 314 3.88 6.56 -9.87
C ASP A 314 3.65 7.47 -11.09
N PHE A 315 2.64 7.14 -11.90
CA PHE A 315 2.44 7.78 -13.18
C PHE A 315 1.90 9.20 -13.03
N PRO A 316 2.24 10.11 -13.98
CA PRO A 316 1.78 11.48 -13.96
C PRO A 316 0.27 11.59 -13.81
N CYS A 317 -0.15 12.53 -12.97
CA CYS A 317 -1.54 12.82 -12.67
C CYS A 317 -1.98 14.15 -13.33
N THR A 318 -3.24 14.53 -13.11
CA THR A 318 -3.74 15.81 -13.64
C THR A 318 -3.01 17.04 -13.08
N GLY A 319 -2.44 16.94 -11.87
CA GLY A 319 -1.62 17.99 -11.25
C GLY A 319 -0.25 18.21 -11.92
N ASP A 320 0.24 17.24 -12.70
CA ASP A 320 1.51 17.33 -13.41
C ASP A 320 1.41 18.06 -14.76
N LEU A 321 0.22 18.03 -15.38
CA LEU A 321 0.00 18.54 -16.72
C LEU A 321 0.28 20.06 -16.80
N ALA A 322 0.91 20.48 -17.90
CA ALA A 322 1.16 21.89 -18.20
C ALA A 322 -0.14 22.60 -18.63
N GLY A 323 -0.90 23.10 -17.66
CA GLY A 323 -2.11 23.90 -17.90
C GLY A 323 -2.07 25.21 -17.14
N GLY A 324 -1.98 26.33 -17.86
CA GLY A 324 -2.08 27.67 -17.29
C GLY A 324 -3.51 27.99 -16.84
N GLY A 325 -3.65 28.35 -15.56
CA GLY A 325 -4.88 28.86 -14.96
C GLY A 325 -5.63 27.83 -14.10
N PRO A 326 -6.57 28.29 -13.26
CA PRO A 326 -7.23 27.46 -12.27
C PRO A 326 -8.19 26.47 -12.94
N GLN A 327 -7.70 25.30 -13.32
CA GLN A 327 -8.58 24.16 -13.55
C GLN A 327 -9.10 23.70 -12.19
N PRO A 328 -10.41 23.73 -11.93
CA PRO A 328 -10.98 23.39 -10.62
C PRO A 328 -10.77 21.93 -10.17
N THR A 329 -10.13 21.10 -10.99
CA THR A 329 -10.09 19.63 -10.86
C THR A 329 -8.67 19.02 -10.90
N ALA A 330 -7.61 19.80 -11.17
CA ALA A 330 -6.25 19.27 -11.18
C ALA A 330 -5.82 18.84 -9.77
N ASN A 331 -5.48 17.57 -9.60
CA ASN A 331 -5.14 16.96 -8.34
C ASN A 331 -4.00 15.94 -8.50
N PHE A 332 -3.41 15.56 -7.38
CA PHE A 332 -2.32 14.58 -7.28
C PHE A 332 -2.83 13.20 -6.86
N MET A 333 -4.00 12.80 -7.35
CA MET A 333 -4.47 11.43 -7.15
C MET A 333 -3.74 10.48 -8.10
N GLU A 334 -3.28 9.37 -7.53
CA GLU A 334 -2.73 8.23 -8.25
C GLU A 334 -3.61 7.82 -9.45
N THR A 335 -2.97 7.50 -10.57
CA THR A 335 -3.65 7.05 -11.78
C THR A 335 -3.26 5.62 -12.15
N LEU A 336 -1.97 5.34 -12.11
CA LEU A 336 -1.37 4.06 -12.42
C LEU A 336 -0.03 3.96 -11.69
N MET A 337 0.23 2.81 -11.08
CA MET A 337 1.52 2.49 -10.49
C MET A 337 2.10 1.25 -11.18
N ASP A 338 3.37 1.28 -11.58
CA ASP A 338 4.05 0.17 -12.26
C ASP A 338 5.21 -0.41 -11.43
N VAL A 339 5.16 -1.72 -11.22
CA VAL A 339 6.10 -2.48 -10.38
C VAL A 339 6.80 -3.52 -11.25
N PRO A 340 8.14 -3.49 -11.43
CA PRO A 340 9.09 -2.52 -10.87
C PRO A 340 9.12 -1.18 -11.63
N SER A 341 9.73 -0.18 -11.00
CA SER A 341 10.13 1.06 -11.66
C SER A 341 11.08 0.82 -12.85
N ALA A 342 10.85 1.58 -13.94
CA ALA A 342 11.72 1.63 -15.11
C ALA A 342 12.86 2.66 -14.99
N LEU A 343 13.04 3.28 -13.81
CA LEU A 343 14.14 4.20 -13.56
C LEU A 343 15.52 3.54 -13.82
N PRO A 344 16.52 4.32 -14.25
CA PRO A 344 17.90 3.87 -14.35
C PRO A 344 18.40 3.28 -13.01
N GLU A 345 19.19 2.20 -13.06
CA GLU A 345 19.69 1.53 -11.84
C GLU A 345 20.42 2.49 -10.90
N ALA A 346 21.24 3.39 -11.44
CA ALA A 346 21.93 4.40 -10.65
C ALA A 346 20.99 5.38 -9.92
N GLU A 347 19.82 5.68 -10.50
CA GLU A 347 18.80 6.51 -9.84
C GLU A 347 18.06 5.70 -8.78
N LYS A 348 17.74 4.43 -9.03
CA LYS A 348 17.16 3.53 -8.03
C LYS A 348 18.07 3.37 -6.80
N ASP A 349 19.38 3.16 -7.01
CA ASP A 349 20.38 3.10 -5.93
C ASP A 349 20.45 4.42 -5.14
N MET A 350 20.48 5.55 -5.85
CA MET A 350 20.50 6.88 -5.24
C MET A 350 19.24 7.15 -4.40
N MET A 351 18.05 6.77 -4.90
CA MET A 351 16.79 6.89 -4.18
C MET A 351 16.79 6.01 -2.93
N LYS A 352 17.19 4.74 -3.06
CA LYS A 352 17.29 3.79 -1.95
C LYS A 352 18.18 4.32 -0.84
N ASP A 353 19.36 4.83 -1.17
CA ASP A 353 20.30 5.37 -0.19
C ASP A 353 19.78 6.66 0.46
N SER A 354 19.27 7.60 -0.33
CA SER A 354 18.78 8.90 0.17
C SER A 354 17.60 8.72 1.12
N LEU A 355 16.61 7.91 0.73
CA LEU A 355 15.41 7.65 1.52
C LEU A 355 15.72 6.86 2.78
N ARG A 356 16.65 5.88 2.71
CA ARG A 356 17.17 5.22 3.91
C ARG A 356 17.74 6.24 4.90
N GLN A 357 18.55 7.20 4.43
CA GLN A 357 19.10 8.23 5.33
C GLN A 357 17.98 9.11 5.92
N SER A 358 16.95 9.45 5.16
CA SER A 358 15.78 10.19 5.69
C SER A 358 15.04 9.40 6.77
N ILE A 359 14.83 8.09 6.59
CA ILE A 359 14.22 7.20 7.60
C ILE A 359 15.06 7.18 8.89
N LEU A 360 16.39 7.06 8.76
CA LEU A 360 17.31 7.05 9.90
C LEU A 360 17.32 8.39 10.65
N ARG A 361 17.30 9.53 9.92
CA ARG A 361 17.25 10.87 10.52
C ARG A 361 15.99 11.10 11.35
N GLN A 362 14.86 10.51 10.96
CA GLN A 362 13.61 10.57 11.72
C GLN A 362 13.66 9.73 13.02
N GLY A 363 14.68 8.88 13.19
CA GLY A 363 14.91 8.12 14.42
C GLY A 363 14.54 6.64 14.35
N PHE A 364 14.21 6.11 13.17
CA PHE A 364 13.94 4.69 13.00
C PHE A 364 15.21 3.88 12.82
N GLN A 365 15.21 2.66 13.34
CA GLN A 365 16.23 1.64 13.06
C GLN A 365 15.62 0.42 12.38
N SER A 366 14.36 0.11 12.68
CA SER A 366 13.66 -1.04 12.12
C SER A 366 12.21 -0.65 11.80
N GLY A 367 11.64 -1.25 10.76
CA GLY A 367 10.30 -0.93 10.31
C GLY A 367 10.00 -1.39 8.89
N VAL A 368 8.73 -1.28 8.53
CA VAL A 368 8.30 -1.23 7.14
C VAL A 368 7.95 0.22 6.84
N PHE A 369 8.42 0.74 5.71
CA PHE A 369 8.21 2.13 5.32
C PHE A 369 7.72 2.20 3.88
N HIS A 370 6.80 3.11 3.64
CA HIS A 370 6.37 3.54 2.32
C HIS A 370 6.82 4.99 2.17
N CYS A 371 7.63 5.29 1.17
CA CYS A 371 8.16 6.63 0.94
C CYS A 371 7.76 7.10 -0.46
N GLU A 372 7.17 8.29 -0.53
CA GLU A 372 6.87 8.95 -1.79
C GLU A 372 7.97 9.98 -2.05
N ALA A 373 8.49 10.02 -3.27
CA ALA A 373 9.54 10.97 -3.64
C ALA A 373 9.58 11.20 -5.15
N ARG A 374 10.17 12.32 -5.55
CA ARG A 374 10.48 12.61 -6.95
C ARG A 374 11.98 12.60 -7.22
N VAL A 375 12.35 12.14 -8.40
CA VAL A 375 13.73 12.22 -8.88
C VAL A 375 13.97 13.57 -9.55
N ARG A 376 14.66 14.47 -8.86
CA ARG A 376 15.06 15.76 -9.42
C ARG A 376 16.18 15.55 -10.44
N HIS A 377 16.09 16.22 -11.60
CA HIS A 377 17.07 16.12 -12.69
C HIS A 377 17.27 14.69 -13.20
N SER A 378 16.21 13.87 -13.12
CA SER A 378 16.23 12.50 -13.64
C SER A 378 16.61 12.46 -15.11
N ARG A 379 17.26 11.37 -15.49
CA ARG A 379 17.47 10.98 -16.89
C ARG A 379 16.27 10.23 -17.44
N ALA A 380 15.23 10.03 -16.66
CA ALA A 380 13.97 9.45 -17.08
C ALA A 380 12.86 10.50 -17.13
N TYR A 381 11.94 10.32 -18.08
CA TYR A 381 10.81 11.22 -18.29
C TYR A 381 9.64 10.43 -18.90
N TYR A 382 8.41 10.86 -18.60
CA TYR A 382 7.22 10.25 -19.19
C TYR A 382 6.93 10.85 -20.57
N ASP A 383 6.67 9.99 -21.55
CA ASP A 383 6.27 10.38 -22.91
C ASP A 383 5.41 9.27 -23.54
N PRO A 384 4.49 9.58 -24.47
CA PRO A 384 3.76 8.54 -25.20
C PRO A 384 4.70 7.73 -26.08
N ARG A 385 4.57 6.39 -26.02
CA ARG A 385 5.32 5.50 -26.90
C ARG A 385 4.98 5.76 -28.37
N ALA A 386 5.99 5.65 -29.23
CA ALA A 386 5.87 5.95 -30.66
C ALA A 386 4.97 4.97 -31.43
N ASP A 387 4.78 3.75 -30.93
CA ASP A 387 4.08 2.67 -31.62
C ASP A 387 2.58 2.60 -31.33
N ASN A 388 2.17 2.86 -30.09
CA ASN A 388 0.77 2.76 -29.66
C ASN A 388 0.24 3.99 -28.90
N GLY A 389 1.10 4.97 -28.60
CA GLY A 389 0.72 6.20 -27.89
C GLY A 389 0.42 6.02 -26.40
N ILE A 390 0.66 4.83 -25.83
CA ILE A 390 0.53 4.60 -24.39
C ILE A 390 1.67 5.33 -23.67
N LEU A 391 1.34 6.09 -22.62
CA LEU A 391 2.33 6.79 -21.80
C LEU A 391 3.25 5.78 -21.12
N ASP A 392 4.57 5.99 -21.20
CA ASP A 392 5.56 5.16 -20.52
C ASP A 392 6.74 6.02 -20.04
N LEU A 393 7.58 5.47 -19.17
CA LEU A 393 8.79 6.08 -18.67
C LEU A 393 9.96 5.79 -19.62
N HIS A 394 10.45 6.83 -20.26
CA HIS A 394 11.59 6.79 -21.18
C HIS A 394 12.87 7.23 -20.48
N VAL A 395 14.01 6.63 -20.84
CA VAL A 395 15.33 7.04 -20.35
C VAL A 395 16.08 7.75 -21.48
N THR A 396 16.56 8.96 -21.22
CA THR A 396 17.37 9.72 -22.16
C THR A 396 18.69 8.99 -22.42
N GLU A 397 19.04 8.75 -23.69
CA GLU A 397 20.35 8.21 -24.02
C GLU A 397 21.44 9.21 -23.62
N LYS A 398 22.59 8.70 -23.14
CA LYS A 398 23.74 9.45 -22.57
C LYS A 398 24.28 10.63 -23.40
N ASN A 399 23.81 10.87 -24.62
CA ASN A 399 24.36 11.84 -25.56
C ASN A 399 23.46 13.05 -25.87
N GLU A 400 22.21 13.11 -25.41
CA GLU A 400 21.33 14.26 -25.70
C GLU A 400 21.01 15.04 -24.43
N LYS A 401 21.88 16.04 -24.18
CA LYS A 401 21.91 16.93 -23.00
C LYS A 401 22.37 16.21 -21.73
N VAL A 402 23.66 16.37 -21.42
CA VAL A 402 24.13 16.28 -20.03
C VAL A 402 23.21 17.19 -19.22
N ALA A 403 22.35 16.61 -18.38
CA ALA A 403 21.63 17.37 -17.38
C ALA A 403 22.69 18.21 -16.65
N ALA A 404 22.48 19.53 -16.55
CA ALA A 404 23.47 20.43 -15.96
C ALA A 404 23.83 20.04 -14.51
N GLU A 405 22.97 19.22 -13.89
CA GLU A 405 23.03 18.78 -12.50
C GLU A 405 22.76 17.26 -12.44
N GLU A 406 23.35 16.58 -11.44
CA GLU A 406 23.16 15.14 -11.25
C GLU A 406 21.78 14.82 -10.64
N PRO A 407 21.18 13.65 -10.97
CA PRO A 407 19.93 13.21 -10.36
C PRO A 407 20.01 13.18 -8.83
N SER A 408 18.95 13.63 -8.16
CA SER A 408 18.86 13.62 -6.70
C SER A 408 17.45 13.33 -6.21
N CYS A 409 17.35 12.75 -5.01
CA CYS A 409 16.08 12.40 -4.37
C CYS A 409 15.44 13.65 -3.75
N TYR A 410 14.17 13.87 -4.06
CA TYR A 410 13.34 14.84 -3.36
C TYR A 410 12.20 14.14 -2.63
N LEU A 411 12.38 13.91 -1.33
CA LEU A 411 11.39 13.26 -0.47
C LEU A 411 10.10 14.10 -0.40
N HIS A 412 8.95 13.47 -0.64
CA HIS A 412 7.62 14.07 -0.43
C HIS A 412 7.07 13.72 0.95
N GLU A 413 7.06 12.43 1.28
CA GLU A 413 6.61 11.91 2.56
C GLU A 413 7.20 10.52 2.87
N VAL A 414 7.25 10.22 4.17
CA VAL A 414 7.50 8.87 4.67
C VAL A 414 6.27 8.44 5.45
N ASN A 415 5.85 7.19 5.33
CA ASN A 415 4.88 6.56 6.20
C ASN A 415 5.52 5.31 6.81
N ALA A 416 5.56 5.24 8.15
CA ALA A 416 6.18 4.12 8.87
C ALA A 416 5.23 2.91 9.01
N ARG A 417 4.73 2.43 7.87
CA ARG A 417 3.81 1.29 7.70
C ARG A 417 4.00 0.62 6.34
N PRO A 418 3.43 -0.59 6.12
CA PRO A 418 3.24 -1.13 4.78
C PRO A 418 2.56 -0.12 3.84
N PRO A 419 2.86 -0.18 2.52
CA PRO A 419 2.13 0.60 1.52
C PRO A 419 0.66 0.19 1.47
N GLY A 420 -0.13 0.88 0.63
CA GLY A 420 -1.52 0.52 0.37
C GLY A 420 -1.70 -0.99 0.12
N TYR A 421 -2.86 -1.54 0.47
CA TYR A 421 -3.09 -2.99 0.41
C TYR A 421 -2.72 -3.58 -0.95
N ILE A 422 -3.14 -2.92 -2.04
CA ILE A 422 -2.91 -3.39 -3.41
C ILE A 422 -1.43 -3.30 -3.79
N ASN A 423 -0.72 -2.23 -3.39
CA ASN A 423 0.73 -2.12 -3.59
C ASN A 423 1.48 -3.22 -2.81
N THR A 424 1.01 -3.58 -1.61
CA THR A 424 1.55 -4.74 -0.85
C THR A 424 1.32 -6.06 -1.61
N VAL A 425 0.14 -6.22 -2.22
CA VAL A 425 -0.15 -7.40 -3.05
C VAL A 425 0.76 -7.46 -4.27
N ALA A 426 0.97 -6.33 -4.94
CA ALA A 426 1.84 -6.25 -6.11
C ALA A 426 3.29 -6.60 -5.76
N ALA A 427 3.84 -6.06 -4.67
CA ALA A 427 5.16 -6.43 -4.18
C ALA A 427 5.29 -7.92 -3.88
N MET A 428 4.24 -8.56 -3.34
CA MET A 428 4.21 -10.00 -3.12
C MET A 428 4.22 -10.80 -4.43
N PHE A 429 3.50 -10.37 -5.46
CA PHE A 429 3.52 -11.03 -6.77
C PHE A 429 4.85 -10.83 -7.50
N ALA A 430 5.42 -9.61 -7.44
CA ALA A 430 6.70 -9.30 -8.06
C ALA A 430 7.85 -10.05 -7.36
N TYR A 431 7.93 -9.94 -6.03
CA TYR A 431 9.14 -10.31 -5.28
C TYR A 431 8.93 -11.37 -4.20
N GLY A 432 7.69 -11.71 -3.85
CA GLY A 432 7.42 -12.69 -2.78
C GLY A 432 7.52 -12.13 -1.36
N VAL A 433 7.69 -10.82 -1.21
CA VAL A 433 7.83 -10.17 0.10
C VAL A 433 6.46 -9.72 0.62
N ASP A 434 6.09 -10.19 1.82
CA ASP A 434 4.84 -9.80 2.50
C ASP A 434 5.10 -8.76 3.59
N TYR A 435 4.79 -7.50 3.27
CA TYR A 435 4.96 -6.38 4.19
C TYR A 435 4.10 -6.47 5.46
N TYR A 436 2.93 -7.11 5.41
CA TYR A 436 2.08 -7.28 6.60
C TYR A 436 2.66 -8.33 7.54
N ALA A 437 3.13 -9.45 7.00
CA ALA A 437 3.81 -10.49 7.79
C ALA A 437 5.03 -9.90 8.52
N ILE A 438 5.86 -9.14 7.80
CA ILE A 438 7.05 -8.50 8.37
C ILE A 438 6.67 -7.46 9.41
N ARG A 439 5.65 -6.62 9.14
CA ARG A 439 5.16 -5.63 10.10
C ARG A 439 4.68 -6.27 11.41
N LEU A 440 3.99 -7.40 11.34
CA LEU A 440 3.54 -8.14 12.51
C LEU A 440 4.72 -8.68 13.31
N LEU A 441 5.72 -9.27 12.66
CA LEU A 441 6.94 -9.75 13.33
C LEU A 441 7.72 -8.61 14.01
N LEU A 442 7.84 -7.45 13.35
CA LEU A 442 8.49 -6.28 13.94
C LEU A 442 7.79 -5.77 15.20
N SER A 443 6.46 -5.96 15.33
CA SER A 443 5.71 -5.63 16.55
C SER A 443 6.01 -6.55 17.74
N LEU A 444 6.68 -7.69 17.50
CA LEU A 444 7.07 -8.68 18.50
C LEU A 444 8.54 -8.51 18.94
N GLY A 445 9.26 -7.55 18.35
CA GLY A 445 10.62 -7.17 18.75
C GLY A 445 11.73 -8.10 18.27
N ALA A 446 12.93 -7.90 18.82
CA ALA A 446 14.19 -8.47 18.32
C ALA A 446 14.27 -10.01 18.32
N GLN A 447 13.34 -10.68 19.00
CA GLN A 447 13.24 -12.15 18.98
C GLN A 447 12.83 -12.71 17.62
N GLU A 448 12.18 -11.91 16.77
CA GLU A 448 11.74 -12.30 15.43
C GLU A 448 12.68 -11.80 14.31
N ASP A 449 13.81 -11.17 14.64
CA ASP A 449 14.77 -10.61 13.65
C ASP A 449 15.20 -11.64 12.59
N ASP A 450 15.46 -12.90 12.99
CA ASP A 450 15.81 -13.98 12.07
C ASP A 450 14.69 -14.25 11.05
N ARG A 451 13.42 -14.19 11.48
CA ARG A 451 12.27 -14.37 10.58
C ARG A 451 12.06 -13.16 9.71
N VAL A 452 12.22 -11.95 10.24
CA VAL A 452 12.17 -10.71 9.45
C VAL A 452 13.21 -10.77 8.33
N ARG A 453 14.46 -11.15 8.63
CA ARG A 453 15.53 -11.34 7.62
C ARG A 453 15.19 -12.40 6.59
N SER A 454 14.62 -13.51 7.02
CA SER A 454 14.23 -14.62 6.14
C SER A 454 13.09 -14.22 5.19
N LEU A 455 12.01 -13.62 5.72
CA LEU A 455 10.82 -13.24 4.96
C LEU A 455 10.99 -11.97 4.12
N ALA A 456 12.02 -11.16 4.41
CA ALA A 456 12.40 -10.03 3.57
C ALA A 456 13.22 -10.44 2.34
N GLN A 457 13.61 -11.72 2.19
CA GLN A 457 14.32 -12.16 0.98
C GLN A 457 13.36 -12.19 -0.21
N PRO A 458 13.65 -11.44 -1.29
CA PRO A 458 12.87 -11.57 -2.50
C PRO A 458 13.11 -12.93 -3.15
N PHE A 459 12.31 -13.25 -4.17
CA PHE A 459 12.54 -14.40 -5.04
C PHE A 459 13.99 -14.48 -5.53
N LEU A 460 14.45 -15.69 -5.80
CA LEU A 460 15.84 -15.97 -6.18
C LEU A 460 16.29 -15.06 -7.34
N GLY A 461 17.39 -14.36 -7.13
CA GLY A 461 17.97 -13.43 -8.09
C GLY A 461 17.47 -11.99 -7.94
N GLY A 462 16.48 -11.72 -7.09
CA GLY A 462 15.94 -10.37 -6.86
C GLY A 462 15.04 -9.85 -7.99
N GLU A 463 15.09 -10.46 -9.17
CA GLU A 463 14.31 -10.07 -10.34
C GLU A 463 12.81 -10.35 -10.16
N PRO A 464 11.95 -9.38 -10.50
CA PRO A 464 10.51 -9.53 -10.37
C PRO A 464 10.02 -10.72 -11.20
N GLN A 465 9.07 -11.46 -10.67
CA GLN A 465 8.44 -12.56 -11.39
C GLN A 465 7.38 -12.07 -12.39
N TYR A 466 6.76 -10.96 -12.07
CA TYR A 466 5.77 -10.28 -12.88
C TYR A 466 6.10 -8.80 -12.90
N THR A 467 5.88 -8.15 -14.04
CA THR A 467 5.62 -6.72 -14.06
C THR A 467 4.14 -6.52 -13.74
N LEU A 468 3.82 -5.57 -12.86
CA LEU A 468 2.45 -5.29 -12.46
C LEU A 468 2.08 -3.83 -12.69
N GLY A 469 0.87 -3.62 -13.19
CA GLY A 469 0.27 -2.31 -13.35
C GLY A 469 -0.98 -2.23 -12.48
N ILE A 470 -0.97 -1.31 -11.51
CA ILE A 470 -2.07 -1.06 -10.58
C ILE A 470 -2.80 0.17 -11.09
N THR A 471 -3.96 -0.03 -11.72
CA THR A 471 -4.72 1.09 -12.28
C THR A 471 -5.85 1.53 -11.36
N VAL A 472 -5.96 2.84 -11.18
CA VAL A 472 -7.04 3.49 -10.45
C VAL A 472 -8.17 3.83 -11.42
N LEU A 473 -9.34 3.23 -11.21
CA LEU A 473 -10.51 3.42 -12.07
C LEU A 473 -11.38 4.55 -11.51
N GLN A 474 -11.28 5.71 -12.14
CA GLN A 474 -11.98 6.93 -11.74
C GLN A 474 -13.47 6.91 -12.12
N PRO A 475 -14.33 7.62 -11.37
CA PRO A 475 -15.72 7.81 -11.74
C PRO A 475 -15.84 8.64 -13.03
N THR A 476 -16.63 8.15 -13.98
CA THR A 476 -16.91 8.86 -15.26
C THR A 476 -18.26 9.57 -15.27
N ARG A 477 -19.15 9.19 -14.35
CA ARG A 477 -20.53 9.68 -14.20
C ARG A 477 -20.94 9.66 -12.72
N ALA A 478 -21.78 10.63 -12.34
CA ALA A 478 -22.37 10.71 -11.01
C ALA A 478 -23.70 9.96 -10.93
N GLY A 479 -23.98 9.29 -9.80
CA GLY A 479 -25.26 8.65 -9.54
C GLY A 479 -25.19 7.57 -8.47
N ILE A 480 -26.30 6.86 -8.27
CA ILE A 480 -26.34 5.67 -7.40
C ILE A 480 -25.89 4.46 -8.20
N MET A 481 -24.89 3.74 -7.71
CA MET A 481 -24.36 2.55 -8.37
C MET A 481 -25.43 1.45 -8.46
N ALA A 482 -25.64 0.92 -9.65
CA ALA A 482 -26.52 -0.24 -9.89
C ALA A 482 -25.73 -1.55 -10.06
N SER A 483 -24.48 -1.48 -10.56
CA SER A 483 -23.59 -2.65 -10.63
C SER A 483 -23.33 -3.20 -9.24
N LYS A 484 -23.43 -4.53 -9.09
CA LYS A 484 -23.15 -5.18 -7.80
C LYS A 484 -21.67 -5.10 -7.47
N ASP A 485 -20.85 -5.42 -8.47
CA ASP A 485 -19.41 -5.28 -8.44
C ASP A 485 -18.92 -5.08 -9.89
N ALA A 486 -18.56 -3.85 -10.24
CA ALA A 486 -18.26 -3.48 -11.63
C ALA A 486 -17.02 -4.20 -12.19
N VAL A 487 -16.04 -4.52 -11.33
CA VAL A 487 -14.83 -5.25 -11.76
C VAL A 487 -15.18 -6.69 -12.07
N ILE A 488 -15.95 -7.37 -11.22
CA ILE A 488 -16.40 -8.74 -11.49
C ILE A 488 -17.26 -8.80 -12.76
N GLU A 489 -18.19 -7.85 -12.93
CA GLU A 489 -19.03 -7.76 -14.13
C GLU A 489 -18.18 -7.63 -15.42
N MET A 490 -17.09 -6.85 -15.37
CA MET A 490 -16.13 -6.75 -16.48
C MET A 490 -15.39 -8.08 -16.71
N ILE A 491 -14.86 -8.71 -15.67
CA ILE A 491 -14.14 -9.99 -15.76
C ILE A 491 -15.04 -11.11 -16.31
N ASP A 492 -16.30 -11.15 -15.91
CA ASP A 492 -17.28 -12.12 -16.41
C ASP A 492 -17.63 -11.88 -17.89
N LYS A 493 -17.67 -10.61 -18.31
CA LYS A 493 -17.87 -10.23 -19.71
C LYS A 493 -16.65 -10.57 -20.58
N TYR A 494 -15.45 -10.53 -20.03
CA TYR A 494 -14.19 -10.77 -20.74
C TYR A 494 -13.31 -11.81 -20.02
N PRO A 495 -13.67 -13.12 -20.09
CA PRO A 495 -13.00 -14.17 -19.32
C PRO A 495 -11.51 -14.32 -19.60
N SER A 496 -11.03 -13.94 -20.79
CA SER A 496 -9.60 -13.96 -21.15
C SER A 496 -8.76 -13.05 -20.24
N MET A 497 -9.33 -11.98 -19.71
CA MET A 497 -8.62 -11.06 -18.81
C MET A 497 -8.33 -11.65 -17.44
N ARG A 498 -8.93 -12.80 -17.08
CA ARG A 498 -8.62 -13.52 -15.84
C ARG A 498 -7.17 -13.99 -15.78
N GLU A 499 -6.48 -14.07 -16.93
CA GLU A 499 -5.06 -14.42 -16.96
C GLU A 499 -4.16 -13.26 -16.56
N PHE A 500 -4.62 -12.02 -16.75
CA PHE A 500 -3.86 -10.80 -16.48
C PHE A 500 -4.29 -10.11 -15.18
N ILE A 501 -5.58 -10.12 -14.83
CA ILE A 501 -6.09 -9.49 -13.61
C ILE A 501 -5.85 -10.42 -12.42
N VAL A 502 -4.87 -10.08 -11.58
CA VAL A 502 -4.43 -10.91 -10.45
C VAL A 502 -4.98 -10.46 -9.10
N ASP A 503 -5.41 -9.21 -8.98
CA ASP A 503 -6.09 -8.68 -7.80
C ASP A 503 -6.95 -7.46 -8.15
N TYR A 504 -7.94 -7.15 -7.32
CA TYR A 504 -8.76 -5.94 -7.47
C TYR A 504 -9.44 -5.55 -6.16
N GLN A 505 -9.83 -4.28 -6.06
CA GLN A 505 -10.68 -3.79 -4.98
C GLN A 505 -11.77 -2.89 -5.54
N THR A 506 -13.03 -3.26 -5.32
CA THR A 506 -14.18 -2.44 -5.72
C THR A 506 -14.58 -1.52 -4.57
N CYS A 507 -14.43 -0.21 -4.79
CA CYS A 507 -14.67 0.82 -3.78
C CYS A 507 -16.11 1.31 -3.76
N LYS A 508 -16.80 1.25 -4.91
CA LYS A 508 -18.22 1.62 -5.05
C LYS A 508 -19.03 0.44 -5.56
N ARG A 509 -20.01 0.01 -4.78
CA ARG A 509 -20.92 -1.12 -5.08
C ARG A 509 -22.36 -0.67 -5.09
N LYS A 510 -23.26 -1.58 -5.48
CA LYS A 510 -24.68 -1.29 -5.62
C LYS A 510 -25.24 -0.53 -4.40
N GLY A 511 -25.88 0.60 -4.66
CA GLY A 511 -26.46 1.48 -3.64
C GLY A 511 -25.52 2.60 -3.17
N ASP A 512 -24.23 2.53 -3.48
CA ASP A 512 -23.28 3.57 -3.13
C ASP A 512 -23.42 4.79 -4.06
N MET A 513 -23.21 5.97 -3.51
CA MET A 513 -23.07 7.20 -4.29
C MET A 513 -21.72 7.22 -5.00
N VAL A 514 -21.76 7.39 -6.31
CA VAL A 514 -20.60 7.70 -7.15
C VAL A 514 -20.56 9.21 -7.36
N GLN A 515 -19.56 9.87 -6.78
CA GLN A 515 -19.28 11.26 -7.05
C GLN A 515 -18.68 11.35 -8.46
N GLY A 516 -19.34 12.05 -9.39
CA GLY A 516 -18.88 12.11 -10.79
C GLY A 516 -17.49 12.76 -10.96
N PRO A 517 -16.98 12.83 -12.19
CA PRO A 517 -15.60 13.26 -12.48
C PRO A 517 -15.26 14.70 -12.04
N ASP A 518 -16.27 15.57 -11.91
CA ASP A 518 -16.10 16.97 -11.49
C ASP A 518 -16.09 17.16 -9.96
N SER A 519 -16.18 16.07 -9.20
CA SER A 519 -16.17 16.09 -7.74
C SER A 519 -14.81 16.54 -7.19
N GLY A 520 -14.83 17.43 -6.20
CA GLY A 520 -13.62 17.72 -5.40
C GLY A 520 -13.25 16.61 -4.41
N GLU A 521 -14.13 15.63 -4.20
CA GLU A 521 -13.79 14.44 -3.43
C GLU A 521 -13.01 13.42 -4.28
N LEU A 522 -11.84 13.05 -3.78
CA LEU A 522 -10.91 12.14 -4.42
C LEU A 522 -11.29 10.65 -4.17
N TRP A 523 -12.41 10.19 -4.74
CA TRP A 523 -12.84 8.78 -4.66
C TRP A 523 -12.76 8.06 -6.01
N CYS A 524 -12.12 6.90 -6.03
CA CYS A 524 -12.17 5.98 -7.18
C CYS A 524 -13.38 5.04 -7.11
N VAL A 525 -13.72 4.43 -8.24
CA VAL A 525 -14.72 3.36 -8.33
C VAL A 525 -14.11 2.02 -7.94
N ALA A 526 -12.88 1.75 -8.40
CA ALA A 526 -12.16 0.52 -8.12
C ALA A 526 -10.66 0.68 -8.40
N TYR A 527 -9.89 -0.29 -7.94
CA TYR A 527 -8.51 -0.53 -8.33
C TYR A 527 -8.40 -1.92 -8.97
N VAL A 528 -7.57 -2.06 -10.00
CA VAL A 528 -7.29 -3.34 -10.66
C VAL A 528 -5.79 -3.53 -10.81
N THR A 529 -5.29 -4.69 -10.40
CA THR A 529 -3.89 -5.09 -10.60
C THR A 529 -3.79 -6.04 -11.79
N VAL A 530 -3.11 -5.58 -12.83
CA VAL A 530 -2.74 -6.35 -14.01
C VAL A 530 -1.32 -6.88 -13.82
N ALA A 531 -1.05 -8.12 -14.23
CA ALA A 531 0.27 -8.71 -14.18
C ALA A 531 0.67 -9.32 -15.53
N SER A 532 1.89 -9.03 -15.96
CA SER A 532 2.53 -9.63 -17.14
C SER A 532 3.79 -10.40 -16.75
N ARG A 533 4.02 -11.54 -17.40
CA ARG A 533 5.30 -12.27 -17.36
C ARG A 533 6.24 -11.91 -18.51
N THR A 534 5.70 -11.24 -19.53
CA THR A 534 6.44 -10.85 -20.74
C THR A 534 7.25 -9.59 -20.47
N GLY A 535 6.66 -8.63 -19.77
CA GLY A 535 7.33 -7.41 -19.34
C GLY A 535 6.40 -6.21 -19.29
N ARG A 536 6.99 -5.03 -19.11
CA ARG A 536 6.28 -3.76 -18.93
C ARG A 536 5.39 -3.36 -20.09
N GLU A 537 5.87 -3.52 -21.32
CA GLU A 537 5.11 -3.18 -22.54
C GLU A 537 3.75 -3.88 -22.59
N GLU A 538 3.72 -5.20 -22.42
CA GLU A 538 2.46 -5.97 -22.40
C GLU A 538 1.60 -5.60 -21.18
N CYS A 539 2.23 -5.34 -20.03
CA CYS A 539 1.52 -4.94 -18.82
C CYS A 539 0.75 -3.62 -19.03
N LEU A 540 1.41 -2.59 -19.56
CA LEU A 540 0.81 -1.29 -19.83
C LEU A 540 -0.29 -1.36 -20.90
N GLU A 541 -0.12 -2.19 -21.93
CA GLU A 541 -1.16 -2.47 -22.93
C GLU A 541 -2.41 -3.10 -22.29
N MET A 542 -2.22 -4.08 -21.41
CA MET A 542 -3.34 -4.72 -20.71
C MET A 542 -4.00 -3.80 -19.68
N VAL A 543 -3.23 -2.92 -19.02
CA VAL A 543 -3.78 -1.85 -18.18
C VAL A 543 -4.64 -0.90 -19.00
N GLN A 544 -4.12 -0.42 -20.14
CA GLN A 544 -4.87 0.47 -21.03
C GLN A 544 -6.16 -0.19 -21.50
N TRP A 545 -6.09 -1.47 -21.88
CA TRP A 545 -7.26 -2.25 -22.24
C TRP A 545 -8.30 -2.28 -21.11
N VAL A 546 -7.88 -2.53 -19.86
CA VAL A 546 -8.78 -2.53 -18.69
C VAL A 546 -9.47 -1.17 -18.54
N ARG A 547 -8.73 -0.07 -18.65
CA ARG A 547 -9.27 1.29 -18.53
C ARG A 547 -10.32 1.59 -19.60
N GLU A 548 -10.09 1.15 -20.84
CA GLU A 548 -11.01 1.38 -21.96
C GLU A 548 -12.30 0.53 -21.89
N HIS A 549 -12.21 -0.66 -21.30
CA HIS A 549 -13.33 -1.62 -21.28
C HIS A 549 -14.08 -1.64 -19.94
N PHE A 550 -13.54 -1.01 -18.90
CA PHE A 550 -14.21 -0.88 -17.62
C PHE A 550 -15.44 0.01 -17.72
N THR A 551 -16.59 -0.55 -17.37
CA THR A 551 -17.85 0.17 -17.29
C THR A 551 -18.61 -0.24 -16.04
N TYR A 552 -19.45 0.65 -15.54
CA TYR A 552 -20.36 0.41 -14.43
C TYR A 552 -21.76 0.91 -14.78
N LYS A 553 -22.78 0.46 -14.06
CA LYS A 553 -24.18 0.88 -14.30
C LYS A 553 -24.63 1.78 -13.16
N LEU A 554 -25.42 2.81 -13.48
CA LEU A 554 -26.11 3.63 -12.48
C LEU A 554 -27.61 3.31 -12.48
N GLU A 555 -28.30 3.59 -11.37
CA GLU A 555 -29.74 3.41 -11.29
C GLU A 555 -30.47 4.35 -12.28
N GLY A 556 -31.39 3.79 -13.06
CA GLY A 556 -32.17 4.53 -14.06
C GLY A 556 -31.59 4.52 -15.48
N GLU A 557 -30.47 3.82 -15.71
CA GLU A 557 -29.85 3.61 -17.03
C GLU A 557 -30.29 2.33 -17.74
#